data_AF-A0A967GFD0-F1
#
_entry.id   AF-A0A967GFD0-F1
#
_cell.length_a   1.000
_cell.length_b   1.000
_cell.length_c   1.000
_cell.angle_alpha   90.00
_cell.angle_beta   90.00
_cell.angle_gamma   90.00
#
_symmetry.space_group_name_H-M   'P 1'
#
loop_
_entity.id
_entity.type
_entity.pdbx_description
1 polymer ?
#
loop_
_entity_poly.entity_id
_entity_poly.type
_entity_poly.pdbx_seq_one_letter_code
_entity_poly.pdbx_strand_id
1 'polypeptide(L)'
;MPADERLDLPFEELAEQRFVIGSPEDCYEQLRPYWEQLGVTHFVFRIHFIGMPIGHALHCMEMISSELLPALRAARPTPLADL
;
A
#
# COMPACT_ATOMS: atom_id res chain seq x y z
N MET A 1 15.37 -13.57 6.41
CA MET A 1 14.27 -13.92 5.50
C MET A 1 13.95 -15.39 5.68
N PRO A 2 12.67 -15.80 5.72
CA PRO A 2 12.26 -17.20 5.76
C PRO A 2 12.90 -18.01 4.63
N ALA A 3 13.14 -19.31 4.84
CA ALA A 3 13.86 -20.16 3.90
C ALA A 3 13.09 -20.45 2.60
N ASP A 4 11.79 -20.18 2.58
CA ASP A 4 10.85 -20.37 1.48
C ASP A 4 10.57 -19.08 0.69
N GLU A 5 11.25 -17.97 1.03
CA GLU A 5 11.04 -16.71 0.35
C GLU A 5 11.65 -16.72 -1.07
N ARG A 6 10.79 -16.90 -2.08
CA ARG A 6 11.13 -16.80 -3.50
C ARG A 6 11.25 -15.32 -3.89
N LEU A 7 12.47 -14.89 -4.22
CA LEU A 7 12.79 -13.54 -4.75
C LEU A 7 13.29 -13.60 -6.20
N ASP A 8 13.32 -14.79 -6.79
CA ASP A 8 13.76 -15.11 -8.15
C ASP A 8 12.62 -15.11 -9.17
N LEU A 9 11.39 -14.81 -8.75
CA LEU A 9 10.21 -14.73 -9.62
C LEU A 9 10.18 -13.40 -10.41
N PRO A 10 9.43 -13.33 -11.52
CA PRO A 10 9.13 -12.08 -12.21
C PRO A 10 8.53 -11.03 -11.27
N PHE A 11 8.76 -9.75 -11.57
CA PHE A 11 8.34 -8.65 -10.71
C PHE A 11 6.83 -8.68 -10.43
N GLU A 12 6.03 -8.93 -11.45
CA GLU A 12 4.58 -8.96 -11.37
C GLU A 12 4.09 -10.02 -10.37
N GLU A 13 4.69 -11.21 -10.39
CA GLU A 13 4.38 -12.31 -9.45
C GLU A 13 4.88 -12.00 -8.03
N LEU A 14 6.00 -11.28 -7.89
CA LEU A 14 6.49 -10.85 -6.58
C LEU A 14 5.67 -9.72 -5.98
N ALA A 15 5.10 -8.85 -6.81
CA ALA A 15 4.32 -7.69 -6.39
C ALA A 15 2.91 -8.10 -5.94
N GLU A 16 2.32 -9.09 -6.60
CA GLU A 16 0.96 -9.55 -6.37
C GLU A 16 0.70 -9.85 -4.89
N GLN A 17 -0.27 -9.12 -4.31
CA GLN A 17 -0.71 -9.23 -2.91
C GLN A 17 0.38 -9.04 -1.83
N ARG A 18 1.59 -8.61 -2.21
CA ARG A 18 2.73 -8.46 -1.29
C ARG A 18 3.13 -7.01 -1.07
N PHE A 19 2.91 -6.15 -2.07
CA PHE A 19 3.29 -4.75 -2.02
C PHE A 19 2.21 -3.87 -2.61
N VAL A 20 2.22 -2.59 -2.22
CA VAL A 20 1.44 -1.52 -2.83
C VAL A 20 2.42 -0.64 -3.57
N ILE A 21 2.43 -0.71 -4.90
CA ILE A 21 3.43 -0.06 -5.75
C ILE A 21 2.73 0.61 -6.94
N GLY A 22 3.12 1.84 -7.27
CA GLY A 22 2.64 2.55 -8.44
C GLY A 22 2.49 4.05 -8.19
N SER A 23 1.71 4.70 -9.04
CA SER A 23 1.24 6.07 -8.81
C SER A 23 0.30 6.14 -7.59
N PRO A 24 0.00 7.35 -7.06
CA PRO A 24 -1.00 7.50 -6.00
C PRO A 24 -2.36 6.88 -6.34
N GLU A 25 -2.80 6.97 -7.60
CA GLU A 25 -4.04 6.34 -8.08
C GLU A 25 -3.95 4.82 -8.04
N ASP A 26 -2.85 4.24 -8.54
CA ASP A 26 -2.63 2.79 -8.47
C ASP A 26 -2.63 2.28 -7.03
N CYS A 27 -2.03 3.05 -6.12
CA CYS A 27 -1.99 2.73 -4.69
C CYS A 27 -3.39 2.79 -4.07
N TYR A 28 -4.21 3.77 -4.43
CA TYR A 28 -5.59 3.87 -3.96
C TYR A 28 -6.41 2.65 -4.40
N GLU A 29 -6.34 2.28 -5.68
CA GLU A 29 -7.07 1.14 -6.24
C GLU A 29 -6.64 -0.19 -5.60
N GLN A 30 -5.34 -0.37 -5.35
CA GLN A 30 -4.81 -1.54 -4.63
C GLN A 30 -5.27 -1.60 -3.17
N LEU A 31 -5.47 -0.45 -2.52
CA LEU A 31 -5.91 -0.39 -1.14
C LEU A 31 -7.44 -0.51 -0.98
N ARG A 32 -8.20 -0.19 -2.04
CA ARG A 32 -9.66 -0.13 -2.01
C ARG A 32 -10.36 -1.37 -1.44
N PRO A 33 -9.97 -2.61 -1.81
CA PRO A 33 -10.60 -3.79 -1.25
C PRO A 33 -10.54 -3.88 0.28
N TYR A 34 -9.52 -3.31 0.93
CA TYR A 34 -9.37 -3.42 2.37
C TYR A 34 -10.45 -2.65 3.15
N TRP A 35 -10.85 -1.46 2.69
CA TRP A 35 -11.93 -0.73 3.37
C TRP A 35 -13.32 -1.12 2.86
N GLU A 36 -13.47 -1.54 1.59
CA GLU A 36 -14.76 -1.94 1.03
C GLU A 36 -15.18 -3.38 1.42
N GLN A 37 -14.24 -4.31 1.51
CA GLN A 37 -14.55 -5.72 1.74
C GLN A 37 -14.18 -6.20 3.14
N LEU A 38 -13.29 -5.50 3.84
CA LEU A 38 -12.81 -5.90 5.17
C LEU A 38 -13.05 -4.82 6.24
N GLY A 39 -13.60 -3.66 5.88
CA GLY A 39 -13.91 -2.58 6.82
C GLY A 39 -12.68 -1.97 7.50
N VAL A 40 -11.50 -2.07 6.89
CA VAL A 40 -10.26 -1.49 7.42
C VAL A 40 -10.38 0.03 7.51
N THR A 41 -10.02 0.57 8.68
CA THR A 41 -10.07 2.02 8.97
C THR A 41 -8.69 2.63 9.23
N HIS A 42 -7.66 1.80 9.39
CA HIS A 42 -6.31 2.22 9.76
C HIS A 42 -5.28 1.44 8.93
N PHE A 43 -4.39 2.19 8.29
CA PHE A 43 -3.27 1.62 7.52
C PHE A 43 -1.94 2.05 8.14
N VAL A 44 -0.97 1.14 8.14
CA VAL A 44 0.42 1.42 8.53
C VAL A 44 1.32 1.04 7.37
N PHE A 45 2.02 2.03 6.81
CA PHE A 45 2.87 1.84 5.64
C PHE A 45 4.35 1.82 6.01
N ARG A 46 5.06 0.79 5.51
CA ARG A 46 6.53 0.79 5.50
C ARG A 46 7.01 1.22 4.12
N ILE A 47 7.47 2.45 4.02
CA ILE A 47 7.88 3.10 2.76
C ILE A 47 9.39 3.12 2.53
N HIS A 48 10.16 2.51 3.43
CA HIS A 48 11.62 2.42 3.32
C HIS A 48 12.07 0.97 3.40
N PHE A 49 13.06 0.64 2.57
CA PHE A 49 13.68 -0.67 2.53
C PHE A 49 15.19 -0.53 2.78
N ILE A 50 15.79 -1.55 3.37
CA ILE A 50 17.23 -1.57 3.64
C ILE A 50 17.99 -1.41 2.32
N GLY A 51 18.95 -0.48 2.29
CA GLY A 51 19.72 -0.16 1.08
C GLY A 51 19.07 0.83 0.13
N MET A 52 17.80 1.21 0.36
CA MET A 52 17.14 2.26 -0.44
C MET A 52 17.64 3.66 -0.02
N PRO A 53 18.02 4.53 -0.96
CA PRO A 53 18.31 5.93 -0.64
C PRO A 53 17.16 6.60 0.09
N ILE A 54 17.45 7.30 1.18
CA ILE A 54 16.43 7.94 2.03
C ILE A 54 15.57 8.94 1.26
N GLY A 55 16.13 9.60 0.25
CA GLY A 55 15.41 10.56 -0.60
C GLY A 55 14.18 9.94 -1.29
N HIS A 56 14.23 8.66 -1.67
CA HIS A 56 13.06 7.98 -2.25
C HIS A 56 11.95 7.79 -1.22
N ALA A 57 12.29 7.43 0.03
CA ALA A 57 11.29 7.29 1.10
C ALA A 57 10.67 8.64 1.46
N LEU A 58 11.47 9.72 1.51
CA LEU A 58 10.96 11.07 1.76
C LEU A 58 10.02 11.53 0.64
N HIS A 59 10.39 11.30 -0.62
CA HIS A 59 9.54 11.64 -1.75
C HIS A 59 8.24 10.82 -1.76
N CYS A 60 8.31 9.51 -1.44
CA CYS A 60 7.12 8.67 -1.29
C CYS A 60 6.21 9.19 -0.16
N MET A 61 6.78 9.60 0.98
CA MET A 61 6.02 10.20 2.08
C MET A 61 5.32 11.49 1.66
N GLU A 62 6.00 12.33 0.86
CA GLU A 62 5.43 13.56 0.32
C GLU A 62 4.22 13.25 -0.58
N MET A 63 4.36 12.37 -1.58
CA MET A 63 3.26 11.96 -2.46
C MET A 63 2.10 11.33 -1.68
N ILE A 64 2.39 10.46 -0.71
CA ILE A 64 1.36 9.89 0.16
C ILE A 64 0.59 11.02 0.86
N SER A 65 1.30 12.02 1.39
CA SER A 65 0.69 13.10 2.14
C SER A 65 -0.15 14.06 1.29
N SER A 66 0.32 14.40 0.09
CA SER A 66 -0.29 15.40 -0.78
C SER A 66 -1.38 14.82 -1.69
N GLU A 67 -1.28 13.56 -2.08
CA GLU A 67 -2.13 12.98 -3.13
C GLU A 67 -2.97 11.80 -2.63
N LEU A 68 -2.37 10.86 -1.89
CA LEU A 68 -3.08 9.65 -1.45
C LEU A 68 -3.93 9.86 -0.20
N LEU A 69 -3.39 10.52 0.84
CA LEU A 69 -4.09 10.76 2.10
C LEU A 69 -5.40 11.54 1.93
N PRO A 70 -5.51 12.57 1.07
CA PRO A 70 -6.79 13.23 0.81
C PRO A 70 -7.86 12.27 0.28
N ALA A 71 -7.50 11.39 -0.66
CA ALA A 71 -8.41 10.38 -1.20
C ALA A 71 -8.84 9.35 -0.13
N LEU A 72 -7.88 8.85 0.65
CA LEU A 72 -8.16 7.90 1.74
C LEU A 72 -9.06 8.49 2.84
N ARG A 73 -8.94 9.79 3.14
CA ARG A 73 -9.82 10.47 4.11
C ARG A 73 -11.24 10.67 3.60
N ALA A 74 -11.44 10.70 2.29
CA ALA A 74 -12.76 10.77 1.67
C ALA A 74 -13.42 9.40 1.52
N ALA A 75 -12.65 8.31 1.64
CA ALA A 75 -13.15 6.95 1.56
C ALA A 75 -14.17 6.65 2.68
N ARG A 76 -15.14 5.80 2.37
CA ARG A 76 -16.14 5.31 3.33
C ARG A 76 -15.95 3.81 3.50
N PRO A 77 -15.34 3.37 4.60
CA PRO A 77 -15.20 1.95 4.91
C PRO A 77 -16.57 1.29 5.11
N THR A 78 -16.70 0.04 4.69
CA THR A 78 -17.85 -0.80 5.02
C THR A 78 -17.87 -1.00 6.53
N PRO A 79 -19.00 -0.68 7.21
CA PRO A 79 -19.11 -0.92 8.64
C PRO A 79 -18.86 -2.39 8.97
N LEU A 80 -18.12 -2.66 10.05
CA LEU A 80 -17.85 -4.02 10.53
C LEU A 80 -19.13 -4.84 10.80
N ALA A 81 -20.27 -4.19 11.05
CA ALA A 81 -21.56 -4.84 11.24
C ALA A 81 -22.17 -5.38 9.93
N ASP A 82 -21.68 -4.92 8.77
CA ASP A 82 -22.19 -5.23 7.44
C ASP A 82 -21.28 -6.21 6.66
N LEU A 83 -20.21 -6.73 7.31
CA LEU A 83 -19.28 -7.73 6.80
C LEU A 83 -19.68 -9.15 7.24
#